data_AF-A0A9E1MF35-F1
#
_entry.id   AF-A0A9E1MF35-F1
#
_cell.length_a   1.000
_cell.length_b   1.000
_cell.length_c   1.000
_cell.angle_alpha   90.00
_cell.angle_beta   90.00
_cell.angle_gamma   90.00
#
_symmetry.space_group_name_H-M   'P 1'
#
loop_
_entity.id
_entity.type
_entity.pdbx_description
1 polymer ?
#
loop_
_entity_poly.entity_id
_entity_poly.type
_entity_poly.pdbx_seq_one_letter_code
_entity_poly.pdbx_strand_id
1 'polypeptide(L)'
;MKLVFLDNENMLLFLNQFYQKKLDFSSVDSLEEQLKDLLFYLKQIYHLKISGYYSIYVTKDENYGMILKIHREELDEFDYFHDEIEICLHINKEGSILYQVEDPTLLNQEFLSHTKLYYYENCFYFELQERLKEIEMGQFLEFTQPTFIEAKEITKYGKEIFLSHKNAW
;
A
#
# COMPACT_ATOMS: atom_id res chain seq x y z
N MET A 1 -2.72 -1.11 -10.30
CA MET A 1 -1.71 -1.82 -9.50
C MET A 1 -0.38 -1.09 -9.67
N LYS A 2 0.38 -0.86 -8.59
CA LYS A 2 1.72 -0.25 -8.64
C LYS A 2 2.67 -1.14 -7.84
N LEU A 3 3.82 -1.49 -8.41
CA LEU A 3 4.89 -2.23 -7.73
C LEU A 3 6.06 -1.27 -7.50
N VAL A 4 6.59 -1.23 -6.28
CA VAL A 4 7.74 -0.40 -5.90
C VAL A 4 8.79 -1.29 -5.25
N PHE A 5 10.00 -1.27 -5.78
CA PHE A 5 11.15 -1.93 -5.16
C PHE A 5 11.76 -1.00 -4.12
N LEU A 6 11.87 -1.47 -2.89
CA LEU A 6 12.55 -0.72 -1.82
C LEU A 6 14.04 -1.07 -1.80
N ASP A 7 14.34 -2.36 -1.95
CA ASP A 7 15.69 -2.91 -2.09
C ASP A 7 15.61 -4.29 -2.82
N ASN A 8 16.63 -5.12 -2.69
CA ASN A 8 16.71 -6.42 -3.37
C ASN A 8 15.73 -7.47 -2.81
N GLU A 9 15.32 -7.33 -1.55
CA GLU A 9 14.49 -8.29 -0.82
C GLU A 9 13.09 -7.75 -0.57
N ASN A 10 12.95 -6.42 -0.50
CA ASN A 10 11.74 -5.73 -0.10
C ASN A 10 11.07 -5.05 -1.28
N MET A 11 9.79 -5.35 -1.46
CA MET A 11 8.94 -4.67 -2.44
C MET A 11 7.56 -4.36 -1.84
N LEU A 12 6.93 -3.32 -2.39
CA LEU A 12 5.58 -2.91 -2.07
C LEU A 12 4.67 -3.07 -3.28
N LEU A 13 3.58 -3.81 -3.10
CA LEU A 13 2.54 -3.92 -4.10
C LEU A 13 1.28 -3.20 -3.65
N PHE A 14 0.94 -2.15 -4.37
CA PHE A 14 -0.27 -1.37 -4.16
C PHE A 14 -1.39 -1.91 -5.05
N LEU A 15 -2.41 -2.48 -4.41
CA LEU A 15 -3.61 -3.02 -5.02
C LEU A 15 -4.80 -2.14 -4.67
N ASN A 16 -5.19 -1.27 -5.59
CA ASN A 16 -6.43 -0.50 -5.41
C ASN A 16 -7.64 -1.45 -5.28
N GLN A 17 -8.78 -0.94 -4.80
CA GLN A 17 -10.00 -1.74 -4.55
C GLN A 17 -10.48 -2.58 -5.73
N PHE A 18 -10.15 -2.21 -6.97
CA PHE A 18 -10.51 -3.00 -8.14
C PHE A 18 -9.87 -4.40 -8.10
N TYR A 19 -8.60 -4.48 -7.72
CA TYR A 19 -7.90 -5.76 -7.55
C TYR A 19 -8.29 -6.46 -6.25
N GLN A 20 -8.70 -5.72 -5.22
CA GLN A 20 -9.15 -6.28 -3.96
C GLN A 20 -10.39 -7.17 -4.09
N LYS A 21 -11.31 -6.87 -5.03
CA LYS A 21 -12.51 -7.71 -5.26
C LYS A 21 -12.18 -9.13 -5.72
N LYS A 22 -10.94 -9.38 -6.17
CA LYS A 22 -10.46 -10.71 -6.58
C LYS A 22 -9.79 -11.47 -5.45
N LEU A 23 -9.56 -10.83 -4.30
CA LEU A 23 -8.89 -11.44 -3.17
C LEU A 23 -9.88 -11.78 -2.07
N ASP A 24 -9.89 -13.04 -1.68
CA ASP A 24 -10.76 -13.57 -0.63
C ASP A 24 -10.02 -13.60 0.70
N PHE A 25 -10.44 -12.73 1.62
CA PHE A 25 -9.88 -12.62 2.97
C PHE A 25 -10.63 -13.48 4.00
N SER A 26 -11.61 -14.28 3.55
CA SER A 26 -12.39 -15.14 4.45
C SER A 26 -11.60 -16.34 4.95
N SER A 27 -10.60 -16.80 4.20
CA SER A 27 -9.63 -17.81 4.63
C SER A 27 -8.19 -17.43 4.24
N VAL A 28 -7.25 -17.77 5.12
CA VAL A 28 -5.81 -17.52 4.90
C VAL A 28 -5.30 -18.35 3.72
N ASP A 29 -5.70 -19.62 3.64
CA ASP A 29 -5.25 -20.55 2.59
C ASP A 29 -5.65 -20.06 1.19
N SER A 30 -6.89 -19.57 1.02
CA SER A 30 -7.38 -19.02 -0.26
C SER A 30 -6.61 -17.75 -0.65
N LEU A 31 -6.33 -16.88 0.32
CA LEU A 31 -5.56 -15.66 0.09
C LEU A 31 -4.11 -15.98 -0.29
N GLU A 32 -3.50 -16.99 0.35
CA GLU A 32 -2.14 -17.41 0.04
C GLU A 32 -2.02 -17.90 -1.41
N GLU A 33 -2.91 -18.79 -1.86
CA GLU A 33 -2.93 -19.26 -3.25
C GLU A 33 -3.09 -18.10 -4.25
N GLN A 34 -4.01 -17.18 -3.98
CA GLN A 34 -4.22 -16.01 -4.83
C GLN A 34 -3.02 -15.07 -4.88
N LEU A 35 -2.26 -14.97 -3.78
CA LEU A 35 -1.03 -14.19 -3.74
C LEU A 35 0.12 -14.90 -4.46
N LYS A 36 0.21 -16.24 -4.39
CA LYS A 36 1.14 -17.03 -5.22
C LYS A 36 0.87 -16.76 -6.70
N ASP A 37 -0.38 -16.85 -7.14
CA ASP A 37 -0.78 -16.53 -8.52
C ASP A 37 -0.42 -15.10 -8.92
N LEU A 38 -0.64 -14.14 -8.02
CA LEU A 38 -0.28 -12.73 -8.25
C LEU A 38 1.23 -12.56 -8.40
N LEU A 39 2.04 -13.21 -7.56
CA LEU A 39 3.50 -13.17 -7.67
C LEU A 39 3.99 -13.82 -8.96
N PHE A 40 3.40 -14.94 -9.40
CA PHE A 40 3.71 -15.54 -10.70
C PHE A 40 3.34 -14.61 -11.86
N TYR A 41 2.19 -13.93 -11.78
CA TYR A 41 1.80 -12.92 -12.76
C TYR A 41 2.81 -11.75 -12.83
N LEU A 42 3.27 -11.27 -11.68
CA LEU A 42 4.31 -10.24 -11.61
C LEU A 42 5.66 -10.73 -12.17
N LYS A 43 6.06 -11.98 -11.88
CA LYS A 43 7.25 -12.65 -12.46
C LYS A 43 7.22 -12.57 -13.99
N GLN A 44 6.06 -12.85 -14.59
CA GLN A 44 5.89 -12.82 -16.05
C GLN A 44 5.95 -11.41 -16.64
N ILE A 45 5.27 -10.44 -16.03
CA ILE A 45 5.16 -9.08 -16.59
C ILE A 45 6.41 -8.25 -16.39
N TYR A 46 7.04 -8.35 -15.23
CA TYR A 46 8.21 -7.55 -14.89
C TYR A 46 9.53 -8.31 -15.12
N HIS A 47 9.47 -9.54 -15.64
CA HIS A 47 10.62 -10.42 -15.86
C HIS A 47 11.50 -10.60 -14.61
N LEU A 48 10.85 -10.66 -13.44
CA LEU A 48 11.52 -10.77 -12.14
C LEU A 48 11.94 -12.21 -11.87
N LYS A 49 12.97 -12.39 -11.05
CA LYS A 49 13.29 -13.69 -10.46
C LYS A 49 12.55 -13.83 -9.13
N ILE A 50 11.31 -14.32 -9.19
CA ILE A 50 10.50 -14.62 -8.01
C ILE A 50 10.50 -16.14 -7.82
N SER A 51 11.22 -16.57 -6.80
CA SER A 51 11.28 -17.93 -6.26
C SER A 51 11.75 -17.87 -4.80
N GLY A 52 11.52 -18.94 -4.04
CA GLY A 52 11.89 -19.05 -2.63
C GLY A 52 10.76 -18.68 -1.66
N TYR A 53 11.16 -18.31 -0.44
CA TYR A 53 10.24 -18.06 0.67
C TYR A 53 10.03 -16.55 0.88
N TYR A 54 8.77 -16.14 1.05
CA TYR A 54 8.37 -14.74 1.18
C TYR A 54 7.50 -14.51 2.41
N SER A 55 7.83 -13.50 3.20
CA SER A 55 6.94 -12.94 4.21
C SER A 55 6.10 -11.83 3.59
N ILE A 56 4.77 -11.98 3.59
CA ILE A 56 3.83 -11.00 3.03
C ILE A 56 2.98 -10.40 4.14
N TYR A 57 3.14 -9.10 4.35
CA TYR A 57 2.29 -8.32 5.25
C TYR A 57 1.22 -7.61 4.46
N VAL A 58 -0.02 -7.94 4.77
CA VAL A 58 -1.21 -7.47 4.09
C VAL A 58 -1.87 -6.39 4.93
N THR A 59 -1.94 -5.16 4.42
CA THR A 59 -2.67 -4.06 5.04
C THR A 59 -3.86 -3.68 4.17
N LYS A 60 -5.06 -3.71 4.75
CA LYS A 60 -6.31 -3.40 4.05
C LYS A 60 -6.85 -2.05 4.54
N ASP A 61 -7.24 -1.23 3.58
CA ASP A 61 -7.87 0.06 3.80
C ASP A 61 -9.21 0.14 3.06
N GLU A 62 -10.23 0.65 3.74
CA GLU A 62 -11.61 0.69 3.21
C GLU A 62 -11.82 1.74 2.11
N ASN A 63 -10.93 2.71 1.97
CA ASN A 63 -11.05 3.82 1.02
C ASN A 63 -10.12 3.63 -0.20
N TYR A 64 -9.02 2.91 -0.04
CA TYR A 64 -8.03 2.66 -1.10
C TYR A 64 -8.08 1.26 -1.71
N GLY A 65 -8.13 0.24 -0.86
CA GLY A 65 -7.89 -1.15 -1.26
C GLY A 65 -6.91 -1.84 -0.32
N MET A 66 -5.74 -2.20 -0.82
CA MET A 66 -4.78 -3.02 -0.09
C MET A 66 -3.34 -2.71 -0.50
N ILE A 67 -2.43 -2.81 0.45
CA ILE A 67 -0.99 -2.81 0.22
C ILE A 67 -0.41 -4.12 0.74
N LEU A 68 0.46 -4.71 -0.07
CA LEU A 68 1.30 -5.84 0.32
C LEU A 68 2.72 -5.33 0.52
N LYS A 69 3.28 -5.52 1.71
CA LYS A 69 4.72 -5.49 1.92
C LYS A 69 5.23 -6.91 1.75
N ILE A 70 6.04 -7.13 0.73
CA ILE A 70 6.57 -8.44 0.37
C ILE A 70 8.07 -8.40 0.66
N HIS A 71 8.51 -9.29 1.54
CA HIS A 71 9.90 -9.47 1.91
C HIS A 71 10.34 -10.87 1.49
N ARG A 72 11.40 -10.97 0.69
CA ARG A 72 12.06 -12.24 0.38
C ARG A 72 12.96 -12.61 1.55
N GLU A 73 12.76 -13.78 2.13
CA GLU A 73 13.66 -14.30 3.15
C GLU A 73 14.89 -14.93 2.47
N GLU A 74 16.08 -14.56 2.94
CA GLU A 74 17.32 -15.27 2.57
C GLU A 74 17.41 -16.56 3.39
N LEU A 75 17.12 -17.69 2.76
CA LEU A 75 17.24 -19.02 3.36
C LEU A 75 18.25 -19.83 2.55
N ASP A 76 19.37 -20.19 3.17
CA ASP A 76 20.49 -20.94 2.57
C ASP A 76 20.04 -22.26 1.89
N GLU A 77 18.92 -22.84 2.31
CA GLU A 77 18.42 -24.14 1.85
C GLU A 77 17.31 -24.06 0.77
N PHE A 78 16.68 -22.89 0.56
CA PHE A 78 15.56 -22.75 -0.37
C PHE A 78 15.96 -22.42 -1.81
N ASP A 79 17.22 -22.03 -2.03
CA ASP A 79 17.74 -21.75 -3.37
C ASP A 79 17.76 -22.99 -4.29
N TYR A 80 17.53 -24.19 -3.76
CA TYR A 80 17.43 -25.44 -4.53
C TYR A 80 16.14 -25.57 -5.34
N PHE A 81 15.04 -24.89 -4.97
CA PHE A 81 13.76 -24.94 -5.67
C PHE A 81 13.56 -23.68 -6.52
N HIS A 82 14.13 -23.69 -7.72
CA HIS A 82 14.21 -22.50 -8.60
C HIS A 82 12.85 -21.94 -9.09
N ASP A 83 11.74 -22.66 -8.92
CA ASP A 83 10.42 -22.22 -9.40
C ASP A 83 9.30 -22.31 -8.35
N GLU A 84 9.62 -22.66 -7.11
CA GLU A 84 8.62 -22.71 -6.03
C GLU A 84 8.57 -21.37 -5.30
N ILE A 85 7.36 -20.96 -4.92
CA ILE A 85 7.10 -19.78 -4.09
C ILE A 85 6.38 -20.28 -2.86
N GLU A 86 6.97 -20.05 -1.70
CA GLU A 86 6.33 -20.27 -0.41
C GLU A 86 6.07 -18.95 0.29
N ILE A 87 4.94 -18.84 0.99
CA ILE A 87 4.47 -17.59 1.59
C ILE A 87 4.20 -17.77 3.08
N CYS A 88 4.74 -16.87 3.90
CA CYS A 88 4.26 -16.60 5.25
C CYS A 88 3.34 -15.38 5.22
N LEU A 89 2.06 -15.56 5.54
CA LEU A 89 1.08 -14.48 5.46
C LEU A 89 0.83 -13.82 6.82
N HIS A 90 0.94 -12.49 6.86
CA HIS A 90 0.59 -11.66 8.01
C HIS A 90 -0.51 -10.67 7.64
N ILE A 91 -1.70 -10.76 8.25
CA ILE A 91 -2.82 -9.85 7.95
C ILE A 91 -2.94 -8.78 9.04
N ASN A 92 -2.71 -7.53 8.68
CA ASN A 92 -3.02 -6.38 9.51
C ASN A 92 -4.44 -5.89 9.22
N LYS A 93 -5.39 -6.26 10.10
CA LYS A 93 -6.80 -5.90 9.98
C LYS A 93 -7.13 -4.47 10.41
N GLU A 94 -6.20 -3.80 11.09
CA GLU A 94 -6.42 -2.47 11.69
C GLU A 94 -5.50 -1.40 11.08
N GLY A 95 -4.87 -1.69 9.94
CA GLY A 95 -3.94 -0.75 9.33
C GLY A 95 -4.68 0.23 8.42
N SER A 96 -4.59 1.53 8.72
CA SER A 96 -4.98 2.58 7.79
C SER A 96 -3.84 2.84 6.79
N ILE A 97 -4.19 3.28 5.58
CA ILE A 97 -3.20 3.79 4.63
C ILE A 97 -3.22 5.32 4.68
N LEU A 98 -2.07 5.91 4.97
CA LEU A 98 -1.83 7.33 4.84
C LEU A 98 -1.14 7.64 3.51
N TYR A 99 -1.14 8.91 3.12
CA TYR A 99 -0.60 9.36 1.84
C TYR A 99 0.32 10.52 2.08
N GLN A 100 1.62 10.25 2.03
CA GLN A 100 2.61 11.30 2.15
C GLN A 100 2.53 12.23 0.94
N VAL A 101 2.61 13.53 1.19
CA VAL A 101 2.60 14.59 0.18
C VAL A 101 3.74 15.55 0.49
N GLU A 102 4.43 16.03 -0.55
CA GLU A 102 5.47 17.06 -0.37
C GLU A 102 4.85 18.43 -0.09
N ASP A 103 3.88 18.82 -0.91
CA ASP A 103 3.13 20.07 -0.77
C ASP A 103 1.62 19.80 -0.81
N PRO A 104 0.92 19.86 0.35
CA PRO A 104 -0.52 19.66 0.44
C PRO A 104 -1.36 20.64 -0.41
N THR A 105 -0.78 21.78 -0.82
CA THR A 105 -1.49 22.80 -1.61
C THR A 105 -1.61 22.45 -3.08
N LEU A 106 -0.87 21.44 -3.56
CA LEU A 106 -0.93 20.98 -4.95
C LEU A 106 -2.20 20.20 -5.29
N LEU A 107 -2.90 19.68 -4.27
CA LEU A 107 -4.15 18.94 -4.48
C LEU A 107 -5.33 19.87 -4.72
N ASN A 108 -6.25 19.42 -5.58
CA ASN A 108 -7.50 20.14 -5.82
C ASN A 108 -8.34 20.21 -4.53
N GLN A 109 -9.26 21.18 -4.48
CA GLN A 109 -10.13 21.37 -3.31
C GLN A 109 -11.07 20.19 -3.05
N GLU A 110 -11.42 19.44 -4.11
CA GLU A 110 -12.30 18.27 -4.01
C GLU A 110 -11.63 17.18 -3.16
N PHE A 111 -10.35 16.88 -3.39
CA PHE A 111 -9.57 15.91 -2.59
C PHE A 111 -9.42 16.34 -1.14
N LEU A 112 -9.25 17.64 -0.88
CA LEU A 112 -9.13 18.16 0.48
C LEU A 112 -10.40 17.95 1.30
N SER A 113 -11.57 17.90 0.65
CA SER A 113 -12.84 17.65 1.34
C SER A 113 -13.02 16.18 1.76
N HIS A 114 -12.27 15.28 1.15
CA HIS A 114 -12.33 13.82 1.37
C HIS A 114 -11.17 13.31 2.22
N THR A 115 -10.31 14.21 2.73
CA THR A 115 -9.08 13.85 3.44
C THR A 115 -8.94 14.60 4.76
N LYS A 116 -8.25 13.97 5.71
CA LYS A 116 -7.63 14.66 6.86
C LYS A 116 -6.15 14.81 6.59
N LEU A 117 -5.58 15.94 6.98
CA LEU A 117 -4.14 16.19 6.85
C LEU A 117 -3.48 16.12 8.22
N TYR A 118 -2.42 15.33 8.32
CA TYR A 118 -1.55 15.25 9.49
C TYR A 118 -0.17 15.78 9.15
N TYR A 119 0.46 16.43 10.12
CA TYR A 119 1.87 16.78 10.07
C TYR A 119 2.63 16.06 11.18
N TYR A 120 3.65 15.30 10.78
CA TYR A 120 4.45 14.47 11.66
C TYR A 120 5.86 14.37 11.08
N GLU A 121 6.89 14.50 11.93
CA GLU A 121 8.31 14.41 11.54
C GLU A 121 8.68 15.18 10.26
N ASN A 122 8.24 16.44 10.17
CA ASN A 122 8.47 17.34 9.03
C ASN A 122 7.83 16.92 7.70
N CYS A 123 6.91 15.95 7.73
CA CYS A 123 6.20 15.46 6.56
C CYS A 123 4.69 15.66 6.71
N PHE A 124 4.00 15.77 5.58
CA PHE A 124 2.55 15.85 5.51
C PHE A 124 1.95 14.53 5.04
N TYR A 125 0.83 14.15 5.65
CA TYR A 125 0.15 12.90 5.37
C TYR A 125 -1.35 13.10 5.26
N PHE A 126 -1.94 12.69 4.14
CA PHE A 126 -3.38 12.59 4.01
C PHE A 126 -3.91 11.25 4.50
N GLU A 127 -5.05 11.27 5.16
CA GLU A 127 -5.88 10.10 5.44
C GLU A 127 -7.19 10.26 4.67
N LEU A 128 -7.48 9.33 3.76
CA LEU A 128 -8.76 9.31 3.05
C LEU A 128 -9.88 8.99 4.04
N GLN A 129 -10.87 9.87 4.14
CA GLN A 129 -12.06 9.66 4.97
C GLN A 129 -13.18 8.96 4.19
N GLU A 130 -13.13 9.04 2.87
CA GLU A 130 -14.07 8.38 1.98
C GLU A 130 -13.39 7.87 0.70
N ARG A 131 -14.12 7.04 -0.02
CA ARG A 131 -13.64 6.42 -1.25
C ARG A 131 -13.68 7.40 -2.42
N LEU A 132 -12.53 7.57 -3.07
CA LEU A 132 -12.43 8.24 -4.35
C LEU A 132 -12.84 7.32 -5.51
N LYS A 133 -13.36 7.90 -6.60
CA LYS A 133 -13.54 7.20 -7.88
C LYS A 133 -12.17 6.82 -8.46
N GLU A 134 -12.15 5.89 -9.41
CA GLU A 134 -10.90 5.38 -9.99
C GLU A 134 -10.03 6.47 -10.62
N ILE A 135 -10.65 7.37 -11.40
CA ILE A 135 -9.95 8.49 -12.04
C ILE A 135 -9.39 9.45 -10.98
N GLU A 136 -10.19 9.78 -9.97
CA GLU A 136 -9.83 10.64 -8.85
C GLU A 136 -8.67 10.04 -8.03
N MET A 137 -8.70 8.74 -7.76
CA MET A 137 -7.61 8.02 -7.11
C MET A 137 -6.34 8.05 -7.96
N GLY A 138 -6.44 7.87 -9.27
CA GLY A 138 -5.31 7.99 -10.20
C GLY A 138 -4.64 9.35 -10.08
N GLN A 139 -5.42 10.43 -10.17
CA GLN A 139 -4.95 11.81 -10.02
C GLN A 139 -4.35 12.08 -8.63
N PHE A 140 -4.99 11.60 -7.57
CA PHE A 140 -4.51 11.76 -6.19
C PHE A 140 -3.13 11.10 -5.99
N LEU A 141 -2.89 9.94 -6.63
CA LEU A 141 -1.62 9.23 -6.58
C LEU A 141 -0.50 9.86 -7.42
N GLU A 142 -0.79 10.87 -8.26
CA GLU A 142 0.26 11.64 -8.96
C GLU A 142 1.02 12.55 -8.00
N PHE A 143 0.36 13.00 -6.93
CA PHE A 143 0.91 13.94 -5.96
C PHE A 143 1.25 13.30 -4.62
N THR A 144 0.91 12.03 -4.42
CA THR A 144 1.03 11.37 -3.13
C THR A 144 1.71 10.00 -3.20
N GLN A 145 2.33 9.63 -2.09
CA GLN A 145 2.94 8.32 -1.88
C GLN A 145 2.25 7.60 -0.70
N PRO A 146 1.59 6.45 -0.93
CA PRO A 146 0.93 5.76 0.16
C PRO A 146 1.95 5.16 1.16
N THR A 147 1.67 5.31 2.45
CA THR A 147 2.48 4.93 3.61
C THR A 147 1.61 4.21 4.64
N PHE A 148 2.12 3.15 5.24
CA PHE A 148 1.33 2.28 6.13
C PHE A 148 2.10 1.75 7.35
N ILE A 149 3.43 1.81 7.36
CA ILE A 149 4.27 1.26 8.44
C ILE A 149 4.05 2.01 9.76
N GLU A 150 3.68 3.30 9.69
CA GLU A 150 3.56 4.18 10.85
C GLU A 150 2.19 4.87 10.93
N ALA A 151 1.20 4.39 10.17
CA ALA A 151 -0.10 5.06 10.08
C ALA A 151 -0.78 5.26 11.45
N LYS A 152 -0.67 4.26 12.35
CA LYS A 152 -1.19 4.36 13.73
C LYS A 152 -0.43 5.37 14.58
N GLU A 153 0.87 5.53 14.36
CA GLU A 153 1.68 6.48 15.12
C GLU A 153 1.40 7.91 14.66
N ILE A 154 1.39 8.13 13.33
CA ILE A 154 1.10 9.42 12.71
C ILE A 154 -0.30 9.91 13.09
N THR A 155 -1.33 9.05 13.02
CA THR A 155 -2.70 9.45 13.39
C THR A 155 -2.87 9.73 14.88
N LYS A 156 -2.05 9.12 15.74
CA LYS A 156 -2.13 9.29 17.20
C LYS A 156 -1.32 10.48 17.73
N TYR A 157 -0.15 10.72 17.16
CA TYR A 157 0.82 11.72 17.67
C TYR A 157 1.06 12.88 16.70
N GLY A 158 0.68 12.73 15.43
CA GLY A 158 0.74 13.79 14.43
C GLY A 158 -0.23 14.93 14.74
N LYS A 159 0.13 16.12 14.30
CA LYS A 159 -0.74 17.30 14.41
C LYS A 159 -1.71 17.33 13.24
N GLU A 160 -3.01 17.22 13.51
CA GLU A 160 -4.04 17.46 12.49
C GLU A 160 -4.01 18.93 12.03
N ILE A 161 -4.00 19.15 10.72
CA ILE A 161 -3.98 20.45 10.08
C ILE A 161 -5.29 20.65 9.31
N PHE A 162 -5.96 21.75 9.62
CA PHE A 162 -7.16 22.17 8.90
C PHE A 162 -6.76 23.11 7.76
N LEU A 163 -6.90 22.63 6.52
CA LEU A 163 -6.75 23.47 5.34
C LEU A 163 -8.01 24.33 5.18
N SER A 164 -7.99 25.55 5.70
CA SER A 164 -9.12 26.49 5.54
C SER A 164 -9.15 27.08 4.13
N HIS A 165 -10.36 27.21 3.55
CA HIS A 165 -10.64 27.73 2.20
C HIS A 165 -10.18 29.17 1.88
N LYS A 166 -9.41 29.84 2.74
CA LYS A 166 -9.24 31.30 2.68
C LYS A 166 -7.88 31.86 2.29
N ASN A 167 -6.84 31.06 2.11
CA ASN A 167 -5.55 31.61 1.72
C ASN A 167 -5.07 30.97 0.41
N ALA A 168 -5.60 31.49 -0.70
CA ALA A 168 -4.74 31.74 -1.85
C ALA A 168 -3.67 32.73 -1.35
N TRP A 169 -2.44 32.26 -1.24
CA TRP A 169 -1.27 33.10 -1.01
C TRP A 169 -0.78 33.66 -2.35
#